data_AF-A0AAV6WDC0-F1
#
_entry.id   AF-A0AAV6WDC0-F1
#
_cell.length_a   1.000
_cell.length_b   1.000
_cell.length_c   1.000
_cell.angle_alpha   90.00
_cell.angle_beta   90.00
_cell.angle_gamma   90.00
#
_symmetry.space_group_name_H-M   'P 1'
#
loop_
_entity.id
_entity.type
_entity.pdbx_description
1 polymer ?
#
loop_
_entity_poly.entity_id
_entity_poly.type
_entity_poly.pdbx_seq_one_letter_code
_entity_poly.pdbx_strand_id
1 'polypeptide(L)'
;MAIQAHMYSENLGFALGAPQEQQQQQPPLMQFHNLSHHKNIDFHQSIPFSHTISPHVENQRIEMDRFINLQNERLRMALQEQRKQQISQILKIYESKTQFLIKQKEEQIAKATNRTMELEDFLRRIEIENQTWQRVAKENESMVASLNSTIERLRETATANAAAEDAECCNSRNSCVIMLPCRHLCSCRNCDAILDSCPVCNMVKKASIEALI
;
A
#
# COMPACT_ATOMS: atom_id res chain seq x y z
N MET A 1 22.74 14.93 -11.04
CA MET A 1 21.64 15.69 -10.41
C MET A 1 21.42 15.11 -9.03
N ALA A 2 21.90 15.80 -8.00
CA ALA A 2 21.78 15.39 -6.61
C ALA A 2 20.45 15.89 -6.04
N ILE A 3 19.66 15.01 -5.43
CA ILE A 3 18.52 15.39 -4.61
C ILE A 3 18.86 14.98 -3.18
N GLN A 4 19.08 16.00 -2.36
CA GLN A 4 19.48 15.93 -0.97
C GLN A 4 18.22 15.74 -0.10
N ALA A 5 18.03 14.54 0.45
CA ALA A 5 17.00 14.27 1.45
C ALA A 5 17.59 14.48 2.85
N HIS A 6 17.41 15.66 3.42
CA HIS A 6 17.62 15.88 4.86
C HIS A 6 16.42 15.31 5.63
N MET A 7 16.51 14.05 6.05
CA MET A 7 15.70 13.51 7.14
C MET A 7 16.44 13.81 8.44
N TYR A 8 16.00 14.83 9.18
CA TYR A 8 16.38 14.97 10.58
C TYR A 8 15.68 13.86 11.37
N SER A 9 16.41 12.78 11.63
CA SER A 9 16.06 11.79 12.64
C SER A 9 16.32 12.41 14.01
N GLU A 10 15.30 12.99 14.64
CA GLU A 10 15.36 13.21 16.07
C GLU A 10 15.37 11.86 16.77
N ASN A 11 16.50 11.61 17.38
CA ASN A 11 16.90 10.42 18.11
C ASN A 11 15.99 10.24 19.33
N LEU A 12 14.81 9.61 19.17
CA LEU A 12 14.01 9.08 20.27
C LEU A 12 14.57 7.70 20.64
N GLY A 13 15.75 7.72 21.26
CA GLY A 13 16.32 6.59 21.96
C GLY A 13 15.42 6.21 23.13
N PHE A 14 14.59 5.19 22.93
CA PHE A 14 13.92 4.45 24.00
C PHE A 14 15.00 3.77 24.87
N ALA A 15 15.34 4.39 26.00
CA ALA A 15 15.92 3.68 27.12
C ALA A 15 14.77 3.16 27.99
N LEU A 16 14.32 1.93 27.70
CA LEU A 16 13.56 1.12 28.65
C LEU A 16 14.48 0.78 29.83
N GLY A 17 14.56 1.69 30.80
CA GLY A 17 15.14 1.42 32.11
C GLY A 17 14.20 0.52 32.91
N ALA A 18 14.64 -0.70 33.18
CA ALA A 18 14.07 -1.60 34.19
C ALA A 18 13.94 -0.89 35.55
N PRO A 19 13.06 -1.35 36.46
CA PRO A 19 12.85 -0.70 37.75
C PRO A 19 14.09 -0.89 38.61
N GLN A 20 14.91 0.15 38.73
CA GLN A 20 16.01 0.17 39.67
C GLN A 20 15.45 0.50 41.06
N GLU A 21 15.50 -0.49 41.94
CA GLU A 21 15.20 -0.40 43.36
C GLU A 21 15.82 0.86 43.95
N GLN A 22 14.98 1.76 44.48
CA GLN A 22 15.45 2.86 45.31
C GLN A 22 15.93 2.30 46.64
N GLN A 23 17.23 2.01 46.70
CA GLN A 23 17.97 1.79 47.93
C GLN A 23 17.74 2.98 48.87
N GLN A 24 17.14 2.66 50.01
CA GLN A 24 17.03 3.51 51.18
C GLN A 24 18.44 3.79 51.71
N GLN A 25 19.03 4.92 51.32
CA GLN A 25 20.28 5.40 51.92
C GLN A 25 19.99 5.92 53.32
N GLN A 26 20.22 5.06 54.31
CA GLN A 26 20.51 5.47 55.68
C GLN A 26 21.81 6.29 55.70
N PRO A 27 21.92 7.35 56.52
CA PRO A 27 23.22 7.96 56.80
C PRO A 27 24.13 6.96 57.55
N PRO A 28 25.46 7.02 57.38
CA PRO A 28 26.35 6.11 58.07
C PRO A 28 26.35 6.41 59.57
N LEU A 29 25.88 5.45 60.37
CA LEU A 29 26.21 5.37 61.78
C LEU A 29 27.72 5.09 61.87
N MET A 30 28.50 6.14 62.17
CA MET A 30 29.87 5.99 62.63
C MET A 30 29.87 5.08 63.87
N GLN A 31 30.35 3.86 63.71
CA GLN A 31 30.63 2.94 64.81
C GLN A 31 31.84 3.45 65.59
N PHE A 32 31.61 4.17 66.68
CA PHE A 32 32.66 4.37 67.68
C PHE A 32 32.69 3.15 68.61
N HIS A 33 33.67 2.28 68.37
CA HIS A 33 34.10 1.28 69.35
C HIS A 33 34.60 2.00 70.61
N ASN A 34 33.95 1.74 71.75
CA ASN A 34 34.46 2.10 73.06
C ASN A 34 35.71 1.25 73.36
N LEU A 35 36.89 1.88 73.35
CA LEU A 35 38.05 1.35 74.04
C LEU A 35 38.15 2.04 75.40
N SER A 36 37.70 1.32 76.42
CA SER A 36 37.85 1.71 77.82
C SER A 36 39.32 1.81 78.20
N HIS A 37 39.83 3.03 78.32
CA HIS A 37 40.96 3.33 79.19
C HIS A 37 40.96 4.82 79.51
N HIS A 38 40.59 5.18 80.73
CA HIS A 38 41.40 6.12 81.50
C HIS A 38 41.09 6.03 83.00
N LYS A 39 42.17 6.02 83.77
CA LYS A 39 42.22 5.82 85.22
C LYS A 39 41.53 6.96 85.97
N ASN A 40 40.93 6.55 87.09
CA ASN A 40 40.55 7.28 88.28
C ASN A 40 41.44 8.50 88.58
N ILE A 41 40.83 9.67 88.74
CA ILE A 41 41.28 10.75 89.64
C ILE A 41 40.02 11.41 90.23
N ASP A 42 39.83 11.24 91.54
CA ASP A 42 38.84 11.93 92.37
C ASP A 42 39.01 13.46 92.35
N PHE A 43 37.90 14.22 92.31
CA PHE A 43 37.60 15.26 93.32
C PHE A 43 36.23 15.95 93.13
N HIS A 44 35.55 16.13 94.26
CA HIS A 44 34.55 17.16 94.62
C HIS A 44 33.03 16.97 94.37
N GLN A 45 32.37 16.56 95.46
CA GLN A 45 31.07 16.99 96.02
C GLN A 45 30.10 17.80 95.12
N SER A 46 28.90 17.27 94.89
CA SER A 46 27.71 18.04 94.49
C SER A 46 26.40 17.36 94.95
N ILE A 47 25.74 18.02 95.92
CA ILE A 47 24.30 18.15 96.28
C ILE A 47 23.28 17.05 95.82
N PRO A 48 22.38 16.56 96.71
CA PRO A 48 21.40 15.50 96.41
C PRO A 48 20.14 15.94 95.63
N PHE A 49 20.17 17.08 94.93
CA PHE A 49 19.04 17.59 94.12
C PHE A 49 18.98 16.96 92.70
N SER A 50 20.01 16.20 92.32
CA SER A 50 20.21 15.68 90.97
C SER A 50 19.23 14.54 90.58
N HIS A 51 18.79 13.74 91.56
CA HIS A 51 18.00 12.52 91.27
C HIS A 51 16.54 12.78 90.85
N THR A 52 15.99 13.96 91.12
CA THR A 52 14.61 14.32 90.77
C THR A 52 14.50 15.13 89.47
N ILE A 53 15.54 15.90 89.12
CA ILE A 53 15.56 16.73 87.91
C ILE A 53 15.87 15.90 86.66
N SER A 54 16.74 14.90 86.77
CA SER A 54 17.14 14.01 85.66
C SER A 54 15.96 13.34 84.92
N PRO A 55 15.00 12.67 85.59
CA PRO A 55 13.85 12.07 84.90
C PRO A 55 12.88 13.11 84.29
N HIS A 56 12.83 14.33 84.82
CA HIS A 56 12.00 15.40 84.24
C HIS A 56 12.61 15.95 82.94
N VAL A 57 13.93 16.14 82.92
CA VAL A 57 14.67 16.56 81.73
C VAL A 57 14.61 15.50 80.63
N GLU A 58 14.71 14.21 80.97
CA GLU A 58 14.56 13.13 79.97
C GLU A 58 13.14 13.07 79.40
N ASN A 59 12.10 13.29 80.22
CA ASN A 59 10.73 13.37 79.72
C ASN A 59 10.52 14.54 78.76
N GLN A 60 11.04 15.73 79.08
CA GLN A 60 10.99 16.88 78.18
C GLN A 60 11.75 16.62 76.87
N ARG A 61 12.89 15.93 76.94
CA ARG A 61 13.66 15.52 75.76
C ARG A 61 12.84 14.59 74.87
N ILE A 62 12.20 13.56 75.44
CA ILE A 62 11.34 12.62 74.71
C ILE A 62 10.11 13.32 74.11
N GLU A 63 9.52 14.28 74.82
CA GLU A 63 8.40 15.09 74.32
C GLU A 63 8.84 15.98 73.14
N MET A 64 10.00 16.63 73.25
CA MET A 64 10.58 17.42 72.17
C MET A 64 10.87 16.57 70.93
N ASP A 65 11.49 15.39 71.11
CA ASP A 65 11.76 14.46 70.02
C ASP A 65 10.46 13.97 69.35
N ARG A 66 9.42 13.65 70.14
CA ARG A 66 8.10 13.28 69.62
C ARG A 66 7.46 14.41 68.82
N PHE A 67 7.56 15.65 69.31
CA PHE A 67 7.04 16.81 68.60
C PHE A 67 7.78 17.03 67.27
N ILE A 68 9.11 16.98 67.29
CA ILE A 68 9.94 17.13 66.09
C ILE A 68 9.58 16.06 65.06
N ASN A 69 9.47 14.79 65.47
CA ASN A 69 9.08 13.69 64.59
C ASN A 69 7.68 13.89 63.99
N LEU A 70 6.72 14.36 64.79
CA LEU A 70 5.37 14.66 64.30
C LEU A 70 5.38 15.77 63.26
N GLN A 71 6.15 16.85 63.47
CA GLN A 71 6.24 17.94 62.49
C GLN A 71 6.96 17.49 61.22
N ASN A 72 8.03 16.70 61.35
CA ASN A 72 8.75 16.14 60.21
C ASN A 72 7.84 15.24 59.36
N GLU A 73 7.00 14.40 59.98
CA GLU A 73 6.08 13.57 59.23
C GLU A 73 4.95 14.36 58.57
N ARG A 74 4.41 15.39 59.25
CA ARG A 74 3.43 16.29 58.63
C ARG A 74 3.99 16.97 57.40
N LEU A 75 5.22 17.49 57.50
CA LEU A 75 5.91 18.12 56.38
C LEU A 75 6.16 17.12 55.24
N ARG A 76 6.63 15.90 55.57
CA ARG A 76 6.87 14.84 54.58
C ARG A 76 5.60 14.48 53.82
N MET A 77 4.49 14.30 54.52
CA MET A 77 3.20 14.00 53.90
C MET A 77 2.70 15.15 53.00
N ALA A 78 2.81 16.40 53.46
CA ALA A 78 2.42 17.57 52.67
C ALA A 78 3.24 17.70 51.37
N LEU A 79 4.57 17.51 51.45
CA LEU A 79 5.44 17.54 50.28
C LEU A 79 5.15 16.40 49.30
N GLN A 80 4.85 15.20 49.80
CA GLN A 80 4.45 14.08 48.94
C GLN A 80 3.14 14.34 48.22
N GLU A 81 2.15 14.88 48.92
CA GLU A 81 0.84 15.22 48.33
C GLU A 81 0.98 16.32 47.28
N GLN A 82 1.72 17.39 47.58
CA GLN A 82 2.01 18.45 46.61
C GLN A 82 2.71 17.90 45.35
N ARG A 83 3.70 17.01 45.53
CA ARG A 83 4.41 16.38 44.40
C ARG A 83 3.45 15.54 43.54
N LYS A 84 2.58 14.75 44.16
CA LYS A 84 1.57 13.96 43.43
C LYS A 84 0.64 14.86 42.62
N GLN A 85 0.19 15.97 43.20
CA GLN A 85 -0.65 16.96 42.52
C GLN A 85 0.07 17.61 41.34
N GLN A 86 1.33 18.03 41.51
CA GLN A 86 2.13 18.60 40.42
C GLN A 86 2.33 17.61 39.26
N ILE A 87 2.68 16.36 39.55
CA ILE A 87 2.83 15.31 38.52
C ILE A 87 1.51 15.08 37.80
N SER A 88 0.38 15.01 38.53
CA SER A 88 -0.94 14.84 37.93
C SER A 88 -1.32 15.99 37.00
N GLN A 89 -1.05 17.24 37.40
CA GLN A 89 -1.33 18.42 36.56
C GLN A 89 -0.51 18.41 35.28
N ILE A 90 0.79 18.13 35.37
CA ILE A 90 1.68 18.03 34.21
C ILE A 90 1.19 16.90 33.28
N LEU A 91 0.91 15.71 33.82
CA LEU A 91 0.42 14.58 33.04
C LEU A 91 -0.87 14.91 32.28
N LYS A 92 -1.84 15.58 32.91
CA LYS A 92 -3.09 15.98 32.24
C LYS A 92 -2.85 16.87 31.01
N ILE A 93 -1.89 17.79 31.09
CA ILE A 93 -1.52 18.67 29.95
C ILE A 93 -0.91 17.85 28.81
N TYR A 94 -0.01 16.92 29.14
CA TYR A 94 0.61 16.07 28.13
C TYR A 94 -0.33 15.00 27.57
N GLU A 95 -1.28 14.52 28.38
CA GLU A 95 -2.32 13.58 27.98
C GLU A 95 -3.19 14.18 26.89
N SER A 96 -3.74 15.39 27.09
CA SER A 96 -4.56 16.06 26.08
C SER A 96 -3.80 16.36 24.80
N LYS A 97 -2.53 16.80 24.91
CA LYS A 97 -1.67 17.08 23.75
C LYS A 97 -1.36 15.81 22.95
N THR A 98 -1.01 14.72 23.65
CA THR A 98 -0.70 13.44 23.02
C THR A 98 -1.94 12.83 22.38
N GLN A 99 -3.10 12.88 23.06
CA GLN A 99 -4.36 12.39 22.53
C GLN A 99 -4.78 13.12 21.25
N PHE A 100 -4.63 14.44 21.21
CA PHE A 100 -4.91 15.23 20.02
C PHE A 100 -4.03 14.82 18.83
N LEU A 101 -2.72 14.70 19.05
CA LEU A 101 -1.77 14.32 18.00
C LEU A 101 -2.03 12.91 17.47
N ILE A 102 -2.36 11.95 18.35
CA ILE A 102 -2.73 10.59 17.94
C ILE A 102 -3.96 10.64 17.04
N LYS A 103 -5.04 11.31 17.46
CA LYS A 103 -6.26 11.43 16.64
C LYS A 103 -6.00 12.09 15.29
N GLN A 104 -5.17 13.13 15.27
CA GLN A 104 -4.79 13.79 14.02
C GLN A 104 -4.03 12.84 13.08
N LYS A 105 -3.13 12.02 13.62
CA LYS A 105 -2.39 11.03 12.83
C LYS A 105 -3.27 9.88 12.36
N GLU A 106 -4.18 9.39 13.21
CA GLU A 106 -5.19 8.40 12.83
C GLU A 106 -6.07 8.90 11.68
N GLU A 107 -6.49 10.17 11.71
CA GLU A 107 -7.26 10.76 10.62
C GLU A 107 -6.46 10.88 9.32
N GLN A 108 -5.17 11.26 9.39
CA GLN A 108 -4.29 11.27 8.22
C GLN A 108 -4.12 9.86 7.63
N ILE A 109 -3.94 8.86 8.49
CA ILE A 109 -3.85 7.45 8.07
C ILE A 109 -5.15 7.02 7.42
N ALA A 110 -6.31 7.28 8.03
CA ALA A 110 -7.61 6.94 7.48
C ALA A 110 -7.88 7.59 6.12
N LYS A 111 -7.46 8.85 5.93
CA LYS A 111 -7.54 9.55 4.65
C LYS A 111 -6.66 8.89 3.59
N ALA A 112 -5.42 8.55 3.94
CA ALA A 112 -4.49 7.89 3.03
C ALA A 112 -4.99 6.49 2.64
N THR A 113 -5.48 5.69 3.59
CA THR A 113 -5.99 4.34 3.33
C THR A 113 -7.24 4.35 2.47
N ASN A 114 -8.17 5.29 2.72
CA ASN A 114 -9.35 5.47 1.87
C ASN A 114 -8.92 5.80 0.43
N ARG A 115 -7.99 6.73 0.26
CA ARG A 115 -7.50 7.09 -1.07
C ARG A 115 -6.80 5.93 -1.78
N THR A 116 -6.02 5.12 -1.07
CA THR A 116 -5.42 3.90 -1.63
C THR A 116 -6.50 2.93 -2.10
N MET A 117 -7.52 2.68 -1.27
CA MET A 117 -8.62 1.78 -1.62
C MET A 117 -9.39 2.26 -2.86
N GLU A 118 -9.69 3.56 -2.96
CA GLU A 118 -10.35 4.15 -4.15
C GLU A 118 -9.54 3.93 -5.43
N LEU A 119 -8.23 4.11 -5.35
CA LEU A 119 -7.32 3.93 -6.50
C LEU A 119 -7.19 2.47 -6.89
N GLU A 120 -7.08 1.56 -5.92
CA GLU A 120 -7.06 0.11 -6.15
C GLU A 120 -8.35 -0.38 -6.81
N ASP A 121 -9.50 0.10 -6.35
CA ASP A 121 -10.79 -0.23 -6.95
C ASP A 121 -10.92 0.31 -8.38
N PHE A 122 -10.39 1.50 -8.66
CA PHE A 122 -10.35 2.06 -10.00
C PHE A 122 -9.46 1.24 -10.93
N LEU A 123 -8.26 0.88 -10.48
CA LEU A 123 -7.35 0.00 -11.21
C LEU A 123 -7.99 -1.36 -11.48
N ARG A 124 -8.63 -1.98 -10.48
CA ARG A 124 -9.31 -3.26 -10.62
C ARG A 124 -10.42 -3.20 -11.67
N ARG A 125 -11.21 -2.11 -11.70
CA ARG A 125 -12.27 -1.91 -12.70
C ARG A 125 -11.70 -1.84 -14.12
N ILE A 126 -10.70 -0.98 -14.33
CA ILE A 126 -10.07 -0.82 -15.65
C ILE A 126 -9.39 -2.12 -16.10
N GLU A 127 -8.76 -2.85 -15.20
CA GLU A 127 -8.14 -4.14 -15.51
C GLU A 127 -9.18 -5.16 -15.98
N ILE A 128 -10.33 -5.25 -15.31
CA ILE A 128 -11.44 -6.13 -15.73
C ILE A 128 -11.99 -5.71 -17.10
N GLU A 129 -12.16 -4.40 -17.34
CA GLU A 129 -12.58 -3.89 -18.65
C GLU A 129 -11.57 -4.26 -19.73
N ASN A 130 -10.27 -4.06 -19.49
CA ASN A 130 -9.20 -4.39 -20.41
C ASN A 130 -9.21 -5.89 -20.77
N GLN A 131 -9.28 -6.77 -19.77
CA GLN A 131 -9.37 -8.21 -19.97
C GLN A 131 -10.62 -8.62 -20.76
N THR A 132 -11.75 -7.95 -20.52
CA THR A 132 -13.00 -8.20 -21.25
C THR A 132 -12.85 -7.83 -22.72
N TRP A 133 -12.30 -6.64 -23.01
CA TRP A 133 -12.03 -6.22 -24.38
C TRP A 133 -11.01 -7.10 -25.08
N GLN A 134 -9.97 -7.55 -24.37
CA GLN A 134 -8.98 -8.46 -24.91
C GLN A 134 -9.59 -9.82 -25.28
N ARG A 135 -10.52 -10.33 -24.47
CA ARG A 135 -11.24 -11.58 -24.77
C ARG A 135 -12.07 -11.43 -26.04
N VAL A 136 -12.87 -10.36 -26.13
CA VAL A 136 -13.69 -10.06 -27.32
C VAL A 136 -12.81 -9.91 -28.56
N ALA A 137 -11.67 -9.22 -28.46
CA ALA A 137 -10.74 -9.09 -29.58
C ALA A 137 -10.19 -10.45 -30.06
N LYS A 138 -9.82 -11.35 -29.13
CA LYS A 138 -9.34 -12.70 -29.46
C LYS A 138 -10.43 -13.58 -30.08
N GLU A 139 -11.65 -13.50 -29.58
CA GLU A 139 -12.80 -14.21 -30.15
C GLU A 139 -13.08 -13.73 -31.58
N ASN A 140 -13.03 -12.40 -31.79
CA ASN A 140 -13.17 -11.80 -33.12
C ASN A 140 -12.04 -12.23 -34.06
N GLU A 141 -10.78 -12.26 -33.59
CA GLU A 141 -9.63 -12.74 -34.36
C GLU A 141 -9.80 -14.20 -34.77
N SER A 142 -10.22 -15.06 -33.84
CA SER A 142 -10.50 -16.48 -34.12
C SER A 142 -11.64 -16.66 -35.14
N MET A 143 -12.70 -15.85 -35.03
CA MET A 143 -13.80 -15.86 -35.99
C MET A 143 -13.33 -15.44 -37.38
N VAL A 144 -12.58 -14.34 -37.49
CA VAL A 144 -12.01 -13.88 -38.76
C VAL A 144 -11.07 -14.92 -39.36
N ALA A 145 -10.23 -15.57 -38.55
CA ALA A 145 -9.35 -16.64 -39.01
C ALA A 145 -10.15 -17.82 -39.59
N SER A 146 -11.21 -18.28 -38.92
CA SER A 146 -12.08 -19.36 -39.40
C SER A 146 -12.79 -19.00 -40.73
N LEU A 147 -13.30 -17.78 -40.84
CA LEU A 147 -13.91 -17.28 -42.06
C LEU A 147 -12.90 -17.19 -43.20
N ASN A 148 -11.71 -16.67 -42.94
CA ASN A 148 -10.62 -16.61 -43.93
C ASN A 148 -10.22 -17.99 -44.43
N SER A 149 -10.02 -18.96 -43.54
CA SER A 149 -9.73 -20.35 -43.93
C SER A 149 -10.87 -20.97 -44.76
N THR A 150 -12.11 -20.62 -44.47
CA THR A 150 -13.27 -21.08 -45.27
C THR A 150 -13.26 -20.45 -46.67
N ILE A 151 -12.98 -19.16 -46.78
CA ILE A 151 -12.87 -18.45 -48.07
C ILE A 151 -11.73 -19.04 -48.91
N GLU A 152 -10.57 -19.32 -48.32
CA GLU A 152 -9.44 -19.94 -49.01
C GLU A 152 -9.79 -21.32 -49.56
N ARG A 153 -10.43 -22.18 -48.74
CA ARG A 153 -10.94 -23.48 -49.21
C ARG A 153 -11.93 -23.36 -50.37
N LEU A 154 -12.84 -22.39 -50.32
CA LEU A 154 -13.79 -22.13 -51.41
C LEU A 154 -13.08 -21.64 -52.69
N ARG A 155 -12.01 -20.84 -52.55
CA ARG A 155 -11.18 -20.43 -53.69
C ARG A 155 -10.42 -21.60 -54.30
N GLU A 156 -9.80 -22.44 -53.48
CA GLU A 156 -9.07 -23.63 -53.92
C GLU A 156 -9.99 -24.62 -54.64
N THR A 157 -11.18 -24.89 -54.09
CA THR A 157 -12.18 -25.76 -54.76
C THR A 157 -12.70 -25.16 -56.07
N ALA A 158 -12.92 -23.84 -56.14
CA ALA A 158 -13.27 -23.18 -57.41
C ALA A 158 -12.15 -23.30 -58.46
N THR A 159 -10.88 -23.17 -58.05
CA THR A 159 -9.74 -23.39 -58.97
C THR A 159 -9.56 -24.85 -59.37
N ALA A 160 -9.83 -25.80 -58.49
CA ALA A 160 -9.76 -27.23 -58.80
C ALA A 160 -10.90 -27.66 -59.74
N ASN A 161 -12.10 -27.12 -59.55
CA ASN A 161 -13.24 -27.36 -60.44
C ASN A 161 -13.04 -26.68 -61.80
N ALA A 162 -12.40 -25.51 -61.85
CA ALA A 162 -11.99 -24.88 -63.11
C ALA A 162 -10.94 -25.70 -63.86
N ALA A 163 -9.98 -26.33 -63.16
CA ALA A 163 -8.99 -27.21 -63.79
C ALA A 163 -9.56 -28.57 -64.25
N ALA A 164 -10.69 -29.01 -63.70
CA ALA A 164 -11.40 -30.24 -64.12
C ALA A 164 -12.43 -30.00 -65.25
N GLU A 165 -12.86 -28.75 -65.46
CA GLU A 165 -13.73 -28.32 -66.56
C GLU A 165 -13.02 -27.36 -67.53
N ASP A 166 -11.69 -27.48 -67.67
CA ASP A 166 -10.91 -26.81 -68.72
C ASP A 166 -11.00 -27.56 -70.07
N ALA A 167 -12.24 -27.80 -70.49
CA ALA A 167 -12.59 -27.92 -71.90
C ALA A 167 -13.67 -26.87 -72.20
N GLU A 168 -13.27 -25.84 -72.95
CA GLU A 168 -14.12 -24.99 -73.80
C GLU A 168 -14.57 -23.58 -73.34
N CYS A 169 -13.89 -22.90 -72.41
CA CYS A 169 -13.94 -21.42 -72.43
C CYS A 169 -12.66 -20.73 -71.94
N CYS A 170 -12.00 -19.98 -72.83
CA CYS A 170 -10.79 -19.22 -72.52
C CYS A 170 -11.07 -18.11 -71.50
N ASN A 171 -10.32 -18.12 -70.39
CA ASN A 171 -10.41 -17.17 -69.27
C ASN A 171 -9.87 -15.76 -69.60
N SER A 172 -9.85 -15.36 -70.88
CA SER A 172 -9.37 -14.05 -71.32
C SER A 172 -10.38 -12.96 -70.94
N ARG A 173 -9.93 -11.94 -70.21
CA ARG A 173 -10.76 -10.77 -69.84
C ARG A 173 -11.07 -9.81 -71.00
N ASN A 174 -10.54 -10.07 -72.20
CA ASN A 174 -10.71 -9.19 -73.35
C ASN A 174 -11.68 -9.83 -74.35
N SER A 175 -12.94 -9.39 -74.32
CA SER A 175 -13.88 -9.67 -75.42
C SER A 175 -13.56 -8.74 -76.58
N CYS A 176 -13.19 -9.31 -77.73
CA CYS A 176 -12.86 -8.56 -78.95
C CYS A 176 -13.71 -8.98 -80.15
N VAL A 177 -14.69 -9.88 -79.99
CA VAL A 177 -15.54 -10.37 -81.08
C VAL A 177 -17.01 -10.05 -80.85
N ILE A 178 -17.62 -9.44 -81.86
CA ILE A 178 -19.06 -9.11 -81.95
C ILE A 178 -19.79 -10.24 -82.69
N MET A 179 -20.80 -10.82 -82.05
CA MET A 179 -21.67 -11.86 -82.63
C MET A 179 -22.80 -11.25 -83.47
N LEU A 180 -23.06 -11.77 -84.67
CA LEU A 180 -24.18 -11.34 -85.52
C LEU A 180 -25.29 -12.40 -85.59
N PRO A 181 -26.58 -11.99 -85.58
CA PRO A 181 -27.07 -10.61 -85.70
C PRO A 181 -27.29 -9.85 -84.37
N CYS A 182 -27.05 -10.46 -83.20
CA CYS A 182 -27.36 -9.85 -81.90
C CYS A 182 -26.43 -8.69 -81.49
N ARG A 183 -25.29 -8.51 -82.16
CA ARG A 183 -24.29 -7.44 -81.95
C ARG A 183 -23.68 -7.36 -80.54
N HIS A 184 -23.70 -8.46 -79.79
CA HIS A 184 -23.04 -8.52 -78.49
C HIS A 184 -21.53 -8.76 -78.65
N LEU A 185 -20.73 -7.95 -77.96
CA LEU A 185 -19.30 -8.16 -77.76
C LEU A 185 -19.12 -9.09 -76.56
N CYS A 186 -18.95 -10.39 -76.79
CA CYS A 186 -19.11 -11.39 -75.72
C CYS A 186 -18.12 -12.56 -75.78
N SER A 187 -17.16 -12.54 -76.70
CA SER A 187 -16.13 -13.57 -76.81
C SER A 187 -14.78 -12.96 -77.23
N CYS A 188 -13.71 -13.66 -76.89
CA CYS A 188 -12.39 -13.40 -77.45
C CYS A 188 -12.21 -14.17 -78.77
N ARG A 189 -11.11 -13.88 -79.49
CA ARG A 189 -10.77 -14.52 -80.76
C ARG A 189 -10.70 -16.06 -80.67
N ASN A 190 -10.26 -16.58 -79.53
CA ASN A 190 -10.11 -18.01 -79.32
C ASN A 190 -11.45 -18.70 -79.00
N CYS A 191 -12.32 -18.04 -78.22
CA CYS A 191 -13.64 -18.59 -77.90
C CYS A 191 -14.63 -18.50 -79.06
N ASP A 192 -14.49 -17.51 -79.95
CA ASP A 192 -15.42 -17.35 -81.06
C ASP A 192 -15.53 -18.62 -81.92
N ALA A 193 -14.42 -19.32 -82.17
CA ALA A 193 -14.43 -20.54 -82.97
C ALA A 193 -15.32 -21.66 -82.41
N ILE A 194 -15.53 -21.69 -81.10
CA ILE A 194 -16.25 -22.77 -80.39
C ILE A 194 -17.71 -22.40 -80.15
N LEU A 195 -18.03 -21.10 -80.13
CA LEU A 195 -19.37 -20.61 -79.83
C LEU A 195 -20.26 -20.61 -81.07
N ASP A 196 -21.28 -21.46 -81.07
CA ASP A 196 -22.35 -21.48 -82.10
C ASP A 196 -23.54 -20.59 -81.76
N SER A 197 -23.58 -20.03 -80.56
CA SER A 197 -24.60 -19.08 -80.11
C SER A 197 -24.00 -17.98 -79.23
N CYS A 198 -24.69 -16.85 -79.16
CA CYS A 198 -24.25 -15.72 -78.34
C CYS A 198 -24.51 -16.02 -76.85
N PRO A 199 -23.48 -16.06 -75.98
CA PRO A 199 -23.65 -16.34 -74.55
C PRO A 199 -24.49 -15.30 -73.78
N VAL A 200 -24.69 -14.09 -74.33
CA VAL A 200 -25.46 -13.02 -73.68
C VAL A 200 -26.97 -13.17 -73.92
N CYS A 201 -27.38 -13.65 -75.09
CA CYS A 201 -28.79 -13.67 -75.50
C CYS A 201 -29.25 -14.98 -76.14
N ASN A 202 -28.37 -15.98 -76.17
CA ASN A 202 -28.58 -17.31 -76.74
C ASN A 202 -28.98 -17.34 -78.22
N MET A 203 -28.75 -16.25 -78.95
CA MET A 203 -29.05 -16.16 -80.39
C MET A 203 -27.99 -16.91 -81.19
N VAL A 204 -28.40 -17.77 -82.14
CA VAL A 204 -27.49 -18.54 -83.00
C VAL A 204 -26.56 -17.61 -83.79
N LYS A 205 -25.26 -17.88 -83.73
CA LYS A 205 -24.22 -17.13 -84.44
C LYS A 205 -24.35 -17.40 -85.94
N LYS A 206 -24.54 -16.34 -86.73
CA LYS A 206 -24.50 -16.42 -88.20
C LYS A 206 -23.18 -15.94 -88.78
N ALA A 207 -22.56 -14.99 -88.09
CA ALA A 207 -21.24 -14.45 -88.41
C ALA A 207 -20.67 -13.79 -87.14
N SER A 208 -19.38 -13.53 -87.16
CA SER A 208 -18.67 -12.80 -86.11
C SER A 208 -17.78 -11.72 -86.73
N ILE A 209 -17.55 -10.63 -86.01
CA ILE A 209 -16.67 -9.53 -86.43
C ILE A 209 -15.71 -9.20 -85.29
N GLU A 210 -14.42 -9.14 -85.60
CA GLU A 210 -13.40 -8.65 -84.66
C GLU A 210 -13.52 -7.13 -84.51
N ALA A 211 -13.76 -6.67 -83.29
CA ALA A 211 -13.77 -5.27 -82.94
C ALA A 211 -12.32 -4.77 -82.82
N LEU A 212 -12.01 -3.71 -83.56
CA LEU A 212 -10.78 -2.93 -83.39
C LEU A 212 -11.00 -2.04 -82.16
N ILE A 213 -10.60 -2.52 -80.97
CA ILE A 213 -10.72 -1.82 -79.68
C ILE A 213 -9.32 -1.42 -79.18
#